data_AF-A0A9Q4HTT4-F1
#
_entry.id   AF-A0A9Q4HTT4-F1
#
_cell.length_a   1.000
_cell.length_b   1.000
_cell.length_c   1.000
_cell.angle_alpha   90.00
_cell.angle_beta   90.00
_cell.angle_gamma   90.00
#
_symmetry.space_group_name_H-M   'P 1'
#
loop_
_entity.id
_entity.type
_entity.pdbx_description
1 polymer ?
#
loop_
_entity_poly.entity_id
_entity_poly.type
_entity_poly.pdbx_seq_one_letter_code
_entity_poly.pdbx_strand_id
1 'polypeptide(L)' 'MDTQKIAKILYNLSLDMDYADSLEYRDEEVKCIVEELEILKENECFSTLQMLEMIALKNEDMEHWKEGK' A
#
# COMPACT_ATOMS: atom_id res chain seq x y z
N MET A 1 1.34 -11.25 -3.75
CA MET A 1 0.40 -10.76 -2.72
C MET A 1 -0.76 -10.09 -3.42
N ASP A 2 -1.91 -10.01 -2.75
CA ASP A 2 -3.07 -9.26 -3.27
C ASP A 2 -2.80 -7.75 -3.27
N THR A 3 -3.22 -7.02 -4.30
CA THR A 3 -2.92 -5.58 -4.47
C THR A 3 -3.59 -4.73 -3.39
N GLN A 4 -4.76 -5.12 -2.87
CA GLN A 4 -5.39 -4.46 -1.73
C GLN A 4 -4.51 -4.56 -0.48
N LYS A 5 -3.97 -5.76 -0.21
CA LYS A 5 -3.09 -5.98 0.94
C LYS A 5 -1.79 -5.17 0.82
N ILE A 6 -1.17 -5.16 -0.37
CA ILE A 6 0.02 -4.33 -0.62
C ILE A 6 -0.30 -2.86 -0.38
N ALA A 7 -1.41 -2.35 -0.92
CA ALA A 7 -1.81 -0.95 -0.77
C ALA A 7 -2.03 -0.54 0.69
N LYS A 8 -2.70 -1.37 1.50
CA LYS A 8 -2.87 -1.12 2.94
C LYS A 8 -1.54 -1.01 3.67
N ILE A 9 -0.60 -1.92 3.39
CA ILE A 9 0.72 -1.92 4.01
C ILE A 9 1.50 -0.67 3.60
N LEU A 10 1.52 -0.33 2.30
CA LEU A 10 2.20 0.86 1.80
C LEU A 10 1.62 2.15 2.42
N TYR A 11 0.29 2.25 2.50
CA TYR A 11 -0.38 3.37 3.15
C TYR A 11 0.01 3.50 4.62
N ASN A 12 -0.07 2.41 5.39
CA ASN A 12 0.25 2.44 6.81
C ASN A 12 1.75 2.73 7.06
N LEU A 13 2.65 2.28 6.17
CA LEU A 13 4.06 2.68 6.19
C LEU A 13 4.23 4.17 5.93
N SER A 14 3.57 4.73 4.91
CA SER A 14 3.62 6.17 4.66
C SER A 14 3.03 6.98 5.81
N LEU A 15 2.00 6.47 6.49
CA LEU A 15 1.41 7.09 7.67
C LEU A 15 2.32 7.03 8.90
N ASP A 16 3.11 5.97 9.08
CA ASP A 16 4.12 5.87 10.14
C ASP A 16 5.30 6.83 9.92
N MET A 17 5.61 7.09 8.66
CA MET A 17 6.65 8.04 8.25
C MET A 17 6.15 9.50 8.13
N ASP A 18 4.91 9.79 8.54
CA ASP A 18 4.26 11.11 8.41
C ASP A 18 4.18 11.65 6.95
N TYR A 19 4.15 10.76 5.95
CA TYR A 19 4.02 11.11 4.52
C TYR A 19 2.59 11.03 3.98
N ALA A 20 1.73 10.22 4.58
CA ALA A 20 0.34 10.06 4.14
C ALA A 20 -0.60 11.01 4.87
N ASP A 21 -1.74 11.31 4.24
CA ASP A 21 -2.78 12.13 4.86
C ASP A 21 -3.40 11.41 6.07
N SER A 22 -4.10 12.20 6.89
CA SER A 22 -4.71 11.69 8.12
C SER A 22 -5.63 10.50 7.86
N LEU A 23 -5.89 9.70 8.91
CA LEU A 23 -6.74 8.50 8.88
C LEU A 23 -8.13 8.71 8.25
N GLU A 24 -8.62 9.95 8.17
CA GLU A 24 -9.88 10.33 7.54
C GLU A 24 -9.95 9.93 6.06
N TYR A 25 -8.82 9.98 5.33
CA TYR A 25 -8.76 9.69 3.89
C TYR A 25 -8.22 8.30 3.56
N ARG A 26 -7.99 7.45 4.57
CA ARG A 26 -7.39 6.11 4.41
C ARG A 26 -8.00 5.32 3.26
N ASP A 27 -9.33 5.20 3.22
CA ASP A 27 -9.99 4.33 2.25
C ASP A 27 -9.82 4.86 0.82
N GLU A 28 -9.82 6.18 0.65
CA GLU A 28 -9.58 6.85 -0.62
C GLU A 28 -8.11 6.69 -1.06
N GLU A 29 -7.15 6.91 -0.16
CA GLU A 29 -5.73 6.76 -0.46
C GLU A 29 -5.35 5.30 -0.76
N VAL A 30 -5.86 4.34 0.02
CA VAL A 30 -5.68 2.91 -0.27
C VAL A 30 -6.26 2.56 -1.63
N LYS A 31 -7.45 3.06 -1.98
CA LYS A 31 -8.06 2.85 -3.30
C LYS A 31 -7.18 3.41 -4.43
N CYS A 32 -6.65 4.62 -4.26
CA CYS A 32 -5.72 5.23 -5.21
C CYS A 32 -4.47 4.38 -5.40
N ILE A 33 -3.84 3.90 -4.31
CA ILE A 33 -2.66 3.04 -4.40
C ILE A 33 -2.98 1.73 -5.13
N VAL A 34 -4.14 1.12 -4.90
CA VAL A 34 -4.58 -0.09 -5.64
C VAL A 34 -4.69 0.18 -7.13
N GLU A 35 -5.33 1.29 -7.51
CA GLU A 35 -5.46 1.69 -8.92
C GLU A 35 -4.09 1.87 -9.58
N GLU A 36 -3.13 2.51 -8.89
CA GLU A 36 -1.76 2.67 -9.38
C GLU A 36 -1.00 1.34 -9.49
N LEU A 37 -1.19 0.41 -8.55
CA LEU A 37 -0.60 -0.94 -8.63
C LEU A 37 -1.12 -1.73 -9.83
N GLU A 38 -2.42 -1.64 -10.14
CA GLU A 38 -2.97 -2.27 -11.34
C GLU A 38 -2.45 -1.59 -12.62
N ILE A 39 -2.30 -0.25 -12.65
CA ILE A 39 -1.65 0.46 -13.77
C ILE A 39 -0.22 -0.04 -13.99
N LEU A 40 0.57 -0.23 -12.93
CA LEU A 40 1.94 -0.77 -13.04
C LEU A 40 1.94 -2.18 -13.64
N LYS A 41 0.96 -3.00 -13.29
CA LYS A 41 0.80 -4.36 -13.81
C LYS A 41 0.35 -4.37 -15.27
N GLU A 42 -0.59 -3.52 -15.65
CA GLU A 42 -1.05 -3.36 -17.04
C GLU A 42 0.05 -2.84 -17.97
N ASN A 43 0.91 -1.95 -17.48
CA ASN A 43 2.04 -1.40 -18.23
C ASN A 43 3.32 -2.24 -18.13
N GLU A 44 3.24 -3.49 -17.66
CA GLU A 44 4.37 -4.42 -17.57
C GLU A 44 5.58 -3.87 -16.77
N CYS A 45 5.32 -2.99 -15.81
CA CYS A 45 6.33 -2.37 -14.93
C CYS A 45 6.72 -3.33 -13.78
N PHE A 46 7.13 -4.55 -14.14
CA PHE A 46 7.29 -5.66 -13.21
C PHE A 46 8.36 -5.44 -12.15
N SER A 47 9.47 -4.76 -12.46
CA SER A 47 10.54 -4.50 -11.49
C SER A 47 10.07 -3.59 -10.35
N THR A 48 9.35 -2.52 -10.69
CA THR A 48 8.74 -1.61 -9.70
C THR A 48 7.71 -2.35 -8.85
N LEU A 49 6.82 -3.11 -9.50
CA LEU A 49 5.79 -3.88 -8.80
C LEU A 49 6.40 -4.92 -7.84
N GLN A 50 7.44 -5.64 -8.28
CA GLN A 50 8.18 -6.60 -7.44
C GLN A 50 8.87 -5.94 -6.25
N MET A 51 9.43 -4.74 -6.43
CA MET A 51 10.02 -3.99 -5.32
C MET A 51 8.97 -3.59 -4.28
N LEU A 52 7.82 -3.09 -4.72
CA LEU A 52 6.70 -2.71 -3.85
C LEU A 52 6.16 -3.94 -3.09
N GLU A 53 6.01 -5.07 -3.78
CA GLU A 53 5.61 -6.34 -3.15
C GLU A 53 6.66 -6.80 -2.12
N MET A 54 7.96 -6.71 -2.43
CA MET A 54 9.01 -7.08 -1.48
C MET A 54 9.03 -6.18 -0.24
N ILE A 55 8.79 -4.87 -0.40
CA ILE A 55 8.67 -3.94 0.72
C ILE A 55 7.44 -4.31 1.56
N ALA A 56 6.30 -4.58 0.93
CA ALA A 56 5.09 -4.99 1.64
C ALA A 56 5.28 -6.31 2.41
N LEU A 57 5.92 -7.31 1.79
CA LEU A 57 6.27 -8.59 2.44
C LEU A 57 7.14 -8.42 3.68
N LYS A 58 8.03 -7.42 3.70
CA LYS A 58 8.90 -7.15 4.86
C LYS A 58 8.21 -6.40 5.99
N ASN A 59 7.01 -5.88 5.75
CA ASN A 59 6.24 -5.05 6.67
C ASN A 59 4.79 -5.56 6.76
N GLU A 60 4.56 -6.87 6.69
CA GLU A 60 3.21 -7.45 6.74
C GLU A 60 2.45 -7.09 8.03
N ASP A 61 3.16 -6.85 9.12
CA ASP A 61 2.60 -6.40 10.40
C ASP A 61 1.91 -5.03 10.29
N MET A 62 2.27 -4.23 9.28
CA MET A 62 1.66 -2.94 9.02
C MET A 62 0.27 -3.05 8.39
N GLU A 63 -0.19 -4.23 7.95
CA GLU A 63 -1.51 -4.38 7.31
C GLU A 63 -2.66 -3.86 8.18
N HIS A 64 -2.61 -4.12 9.50
CA HIS A 64 -3.67 -3.78 10.46
C HIS A 64 -3.25 -2.74 11.51
N TRP A 65 -2.08 -2.11 11.36
CA TRP A 65 -1.42 -1.33 12.42
C TRP A 65 -2.29 -0.24 13.06
N LYS A 66 -3.15 0.42 12.29
CA LYS A 66 -4.09 1.45 12.77
C LYS A 66 -5.53 1.17 12.36
N GLU A 67 -5.88 -0.08 12.04
CA GLU A 67 -7.27 -0.53 11.99
C GLU A 67 -7.66 -0.78 13.46
N GLY A 68 -8.38 0.16 14.09
CA GLY A 68 -8.66 0.12 15.53
C GLY A 68 -9.33 -1.18 16.00
N LYS A 69 -9.18 -1.48 17.30
CA LYS A 69 -10.14 -2.34 18.04
C LYS A 69 -11.55 -1.77 17.98
#